data_AF-A0A520HM67-F1
#
_entry.id   AF-A0A520HM67-F1
#
_cell.length_a   1.000
_cell.length_b   1.000
_cell.length_c   1.000
_cell.angle_alpha   90.00
_cell.angle_beta   90.00
_cell.angle_gamma   90.00
#
_symmetry.space_group_name_H-M   'P 1'
#
loop_
_entity.id
_entity.type
_entity.pdbx_description
1 polymer ?
#
loop_
_entity_poly.entity_id
_entity_poly.type
_entity_poly.pdbx_seq_one_letter_code
_entity_poly.pdbx_strand_id
1 'polypeptide(L)'
;LWLDLRDRILPADSLALTIAAAAPDFTAASLDGAKIRLVFKPRAEALPEHVADRFAQVKDNWAFLVEEHTASRRAALYRRVYADITDLLRVDPDNVRARAYWADIDYRPENLPPIVQPVPPAGVPLWAFRQLADLTLARRFALWWVDERQVPFGDFGGGISDDTDLTQQWPGLALMGVEPDRLDASLRALSDAVYANGMITSGLGTITTDELHAYEEGLNSDAQRLYLDWGEPKAVERLMATTKALTGIILPNAAGHRHFASNWYGGRRMYREGAWEWQKPYSFTVLHGPILLGLYNGSAAARSLVTGVVDGWMAHGTQGADGTWRYPNEINWRTDATRTGDGGGVTTPLQSAWSAWRFTGDAKYLRPLEGRIATAGPAALAEINENAFASLPDGTALRARIASGDGDFARYARWAASGDTAPLAALHADAIADKTQHLDMYTDGHWWTDRVDMPTDILQRERLGGIALKRNQTWPGHTVSWRFAEPGAAEKVALLLPDARPDRFRVIAWNTTATVQHATMTGWNVTAGRWTMRAATSPD
;
A
#
# COMPACT_ATOMS: atom_id res chain seq x y z
N LEU A 1 -13.00 -52.12 10.91
CA LEU A 1 -12.66 -50.70 11.02
C LEU A 1 -13.32 -49.96 9.86
N TRP A 2 -14.09 -48.92 10.14
CA TRP A 2 -14.62 -48.00 9.12
C TRP A 2 -13.79 -46.72 9.22
N LEU A 3 -13.14 -46.34 8.13
CA LEU A 3 -12.38 -45.09 8.03
C LEU A 3 -13.19 -44.17 7.14
N ASP A 4 -13.93 -43.25 7.76
CA ASP A 4 -14.62 -42.20 7.04
C ASP A 4 -13.66 -41.03 6.82
N LEU A 5 -13.60 -40.54 5.60
CA LEU A 5 -12.76 -39.42 5.19
C LEU A 5 -13.66 -38.37 4.55
N ARG A 6 -13.20 -37.10 4.55
CA ARG A 6 -13.84 -36.03 3.76
C ARG A 6 -14.01 -36.49 2.31
N ASP A 7 -15.14 -36.16 1.71
CA ASP A 7 -15.49 -36.52 0.35
C ASP A 7 -14.48 -35.99 -0.66
N ARG A 8 -14.02 -36.88 -1.53
CA ARG A 8 -13.09 -36.54 -2.62
C ARG A 8 -13.54 -37.16 -3.93
N ILE A 9 -13.51 -36.37 -4.99
CA ILE A 9 -13.65 -36.85 -6.35
C ILE A 9 -12.26 -37.25 -6.84
N LEU A 10 -11.98 -38.54 -6.78
CA LEU A 10 -10.66 -39.07 -7.10
C LEU A 10 -10.30 -38.83 -8.59
N PRO A 11 -9.02 -38.57 -8.90
CA PRO A 11 -8.51 -38.60 -10.26
C PRO A 11 -8.42 -40.05 -10.77
N ALA A 12 -7.94 -40.24 -12.00
CA ALA A 12 -7.70 -41.57 -12.57
C ALA A 12 -6.44 -42.29 -12.02
N ASP A 13 -5.78 -41.72 -11.00
CA ASP A 13 -4.55 -42.23 -10.43
C ASP A 13 -4.79 -43.43 -9.48
N SER A 14 -3.75 -44.23 -9.29
CA SER A 14 -3.78 -45.36 -8.36
C SER A 14 -3.85 -44.90 -6.90
N LEU A 15 -4.72 -45.55 -6.11
CA LEU A 15 -4.76 -45.36 -4.66
C LEU A 15 -3.63 -46.16 -3.99
N ALA A 16 -2.78 -45.47 -3.22
CA ALA A 16 -1.82 -46.10 -2.32
C ALA A 16 -2.33 -46.03 -0.87
N LEU A 17 -2.25 -47.13 -0.14
CA LEU A 17 -2.58 -47.21 1.28
C LEU A 17 -1.36 -47.69 2.07
N THR A 18 -0.96 -46.92 3.06
CA THR A 18 0.08 -47.32 4.03
C THR A 18 -0.57 -47.56 5.38
N ILE A 19 -0.43 -48.77 5.92
CA ILE A 19 -0.89 -49.12 7.27
C ILE A 19 0.35 -49.21 8.15
N ALA A 20 0.42 -48.38 9.18
CA ALA A 20 1.52 -48.35 10.14
C ALA A 20 0.99 -48.51 11.57
N ALA A 21 1.75 -49.18 12.43
CA ALA A 21 1.44 -49.34 13.84
C ALA A 21 2.70 -49.15 14.69
N ALA A 22 2.53 -48.61 15.90
CA ALA A 22 3.61 -48.48 16.88
C ALA A 22 3.88 -49.78 17.66
N ALA A 23 3.08 -50.82 17.43
CA ALA A 23 3.23 -52.11 18.07
C ALA A 23 4.48 -52.83 17.49
N PRO A 24 5.47 -53.20 18.33
CA PRO A 24 6.74 -53.74 17.86
C PRO A 24 6.61 -55.11 17.17
N ASP A 25 5.49 -55.79 17.37
CA ASP A 25 5.11 -57.07 16.75
C ASP A 25 4.22 -56.92 15.51
N PHE A 26 3.84 -55.69 15.12
CA PHE A 26 3.09 -55.46 13.89
C PHE A 26 3.98 -55.70 12.67
N THR A 27 3.82 -56.88 12.07
CA THR A 27 4.50 -57.31 10.85
C THR A 27 3.50 -57.48 9.69
N ALA A 28 4.00 -57.75 8.48
CA ALA A 28 3.16 -58.04 7.33
C ALA A 28 2.15 -59.18 7.58
N ALA A 29 2.53 -60.20 8.37
CA ALA A 29 1.65 -61.31 8.75
C ALA A 29 0.41 -60.86 9.55
N SER A 30 0.49 -59.71 10.24
CA SER A 30 -0.66 -59.13 10.96
C SER A 30 -1.78 -58.67 10.03
N LEU A 31 -1.49 -58.55 8.73
CA LEU A 31 -2.44 -58.17 7.68
C LEU A 31 -2.90 -59.38 6.84
N ASP A 32 -2.46 -60.59 7.17
CA ASP A 32 -2.88 -61.80 6.45
C ASP A 32 -4.40 -61.99 6.57
N GLY A 33 -5.06 -62.10 5.41
CA GLY A 33 -6.52 -62.20 5.34
C GLY A 33 -7.26 -60.87 5.51
N ALA A 34 -6.57 -59.73 5.63
CA ALA A 34 -7.20 -58.42 5.63
C ALA A 34 -7.97 -58.17 4.33
N LYS A 35 -9.20 -57.66 4.45
CA LYS A 35 -10.06 -57.29 3.32
C LYS A 35 -10.27 -55.78 3.32
N ILE A 36 -9.96 -55.16 2.18
CA ILE A 36 -10.17 -53.73 1.96
C ILE A 36 -11.33 -53.58 0.97
N ARG A 37 -12.27 -52.70 1.30
CA ARG A 37 -13.37 -52.32 0.41
C ARG A 37 -13.43 -50.80 0.35
N LEU A 38 -13.36 -50.26 -0.85
CA LEU A 38 -13.69 -48.86 -1.09
C LEU A 38 -15.22 -48.71 -1.13
N VAL A 39 -15.72 -47.73 -0.39
CA VAL A 39 -17.14 -47.39 -0.39
C VAL A 39 -17.27 -46.01 -1.01
N PHE A 40 -18.07 -45.93 -2.07
CA PHE A 40 -18.29 -44.70 -2.83
C PHE A 40 -19.72 -44.20 -2.61
N LYS A 41 -19.88 -42.88 -2.68
CA LYS A 41 -21.17 -42.22 -2.80
C LYS A 41 -21.34 -41.60 -4.19
N PRO A 42 -22.56 -41.25 -4.61
CA PRO A 42 -22.78 -40.55 -5.87
C PRO A 42 -21.94 -39.27 -5.98
N ARG A 43 -21.34 -39.01 -7.16
CA ARG A 43 -20.51 -37.82 -7.41
C ARG A 43 -21.21 -36.53 -7.00
N ALA A 44 -22.50 -36.41 -7.30
CA ALA A 44 -23.29 -35.21 -6.99
C ALA A 44 -23.34 -34.91 -5.49
N GLU A 45 -23.35 -35.94 -4.64
CA GLU A 45 -23.38 -35.81 -3.19
C GLU A 45 -22.00 -35.44 -2.62
N ALA A 46 -20.91 -35.86 -3.29
CA ALA A 46 -19.54 -35.55 -2.89
C ALA A 46 -19.05 -34.15 -3.33
N LEU A 47 -19.69 -33.55 -4.34
CA LEU A 47 -19.28 -32.26 -4.91
C LEU A 47 -19.16 -31.13 -3.88
N PRO A 48 -20.16 -30.88 -3.01
CA PRO A 48 -20.13 -29.74 -2.09
C PRO A 48 -18.91 -29.78 -1.15
N GLU A 49 -18.64 -30.94 -0.56
CA GLU A 49 -17.53 -31.08 0.38
C GLU A 49 -16.17 -31.10 -0.33
N HIS A 50 -16.05 -31.75 -1.50
CA HIS A 50 -14.81 -31.73 -2.28
C HIS A 50 -14.41 -30.31 -2.72
N VAL A 51 -15.35 -29.54 -3.26
CA VAL A 51 -15.10 -28.16 -3.73
C VAL A 51 -14.73 -27.26 -2.56
N ALA A 52 -15.48 -27.32 -1.46
CA ALA A 52 -15.19 -26.53 -0.26
C ALA A 52 -13.80 -26.84 0.31
N ASP A 53 -13.43 -28.12 0.40
CA ASP A 53 -12.13 -28.54 0.89
C ASP A 53 -10.97 -28.10 0.00
N ARG A 54 -11.10 -28.31 -1.32
CA ARG A 54 -10.05 -27.90 -2.26
C ARG A 54 -9.90 -26.40 -2.25
N PHE A 55 -11.01 -25.67 -2.19
CA PHE A 55 -10.94 -24.22 -2.16
C PHE A 55 -10.26 -23.73 -0.87
N ALA A 56 -10.61 -24.28 0.29
CA ALA A 56 -9.92 -23.96 1.55
C ALA A 56 -8.40 -24.22 1.48
N GLN A 57 -8.00 -25.35 0.88
CA GLN A 57 -6.58 -25.69 0.67
C GLN A 57 -5.87 -24.73 -0.28
N VAL A 58 -6.54 -24.29 -1.36
CA VAL A 58 -6.00 -23.26 -2.25
C VAL A 58 -5.79 -21.96 -1.50
N LYS A 59 -6.79 -21.46 -0.79
CA LYS A 59 -6.71 -20.20 -0.05
C LYS A 59 -5.55 -20.21 0.95
N ASP A 60 -5.49 -21.24 1.78
CA ASP A 60 -4.49 -21.38 2.84
C ASP A 60 -3.08 -21.47 2.28
N ASN A 61 -2.84 -22.36 1.31
CA ASN A 61 -1.51 -22.51 0.73
C ASN A 61 -1.09 -21.28 -0.10
N TRP A 62 -2.02 -20.58 -0.75
CA TRP A 62 -1.71 -19.38 -1.54
C TRP A 62 -1.40 -18.17 -0.67
N ALA A 63 -2.06 -18.03 0.49
CA ALA A 63 -1.74 -16.97 1.45
C ALA A 63 -0.26 -16.98 1.87
N PHE A 64 0.37 -18.16 1.93
CA PHE A 64 1.81 -18.31 2.22
C PHE A 64 2.75 -18.14 1.01
N LEU A 65 2.24 -17.86 -0.19
CA LEU A 65 3.04 -17.68 -1.41
C LEU A 65 2.83 -16.34 -2.11
N VAL A 66 1.81 -15.58 -1.69
CA VAL A 66 1.48 -14.29 -2.30
C VAL A 66 2.64 -13.30 -2.18
N GLU A 67 3.44 -13.38 -1.11
CA GLU A 67 4.59 -12.50 -0.92
C GLU A 67 5.71 -12.78 -1.94
N GLU A 68 6.09 -14.04 -2.11
CA GLU A 68 7.27 -14.42 -2.90
C GLU A 68 7.04 -14.31 -4.41
N HIS A 69 5.78 -14.10 -4.83
CA HIS A 69 5.38 -13.99 -6.22
C HIS A 69 6.00 -15.10 -7.11
N THR A 70 5.92 -16.35 -6.65
CA THR A 70 6.54 -17.49 -7.35
C THR A 70 5.53 -18.40 -8.04
N ALA A 71 5.74 -18.66 -9.33
CA ALA A 71 5.05 -19.71 -10.10
C ALA A 71 5.94 -20.95 -10.34
N SER A 72 7.01 -21.11 -9.55
CA SER A 72 7.99 -22.16 -9.76
C SER A 72 7.61 -23.46 -9.05
N ARG A 73 7.39 -24.53 -9.83
CA ARG A 73 7.21 -25.90 -9.29
C ARG A 73 8.45 -26.46 -8.59
N ARG A 74 9.56 -25.72 -8.50
CA ARG A 74 10.68 -26.09 -7.60
C ARG A 74 10.27 -25.90 -6.14
N ALA A 75 9.47 -24.89 -5.83
CA ALA A 75 8.88 -24.70 -4.51
C ALA A 75 7.81 -25.77 -4.26
N ALA A 76 7.97 -26.52 -3.16
CA ALA A 76 7.05 -27.61 -2.82
C ALA A 76 5.63 -27.08 -2.53
N LEU A 77 5.53 -25.91 -1.92
CA LEU A 77 4.24 -25.26 -1.62
C LEU A 77 3.51 -24.86 -2.90
N TYR A 78 4.22 -24.32 -3.91
CA TYR A 78 3.60 -24.00 -5.20
C TYR A 78 3.10 -25.26 -5.93
N ARG A 79 3.86 -26.37 -5.88
CA ARG A 79 3.38 -27.66 -6.42
C ARG A 79 2.06 -28.09 -5.76
N ARG A 80 1.92 -27.86 -4.46
CA ARG A 80 0.71 -28.17 -3.71
C ARG A 80 -0.46 -27.28 -4.11
N VAL A 81 -0.29 -25.96 -4.11
CA VAL A 81 -1.30 -24.99 -4.60
C VAL A 81 -1.75 -25.37 -6.01
N TYR A 82 -0.80 -25.59 -6.93
CA TYR A 82 -1.09 -25.97 -8.30
C TYR A 82 -1.92 -27.26 -8.38
N ALA A 83 -1.58 -28.29 -7.59
CA ALA A 83 -2.36 -29.53 -7.55
C ALA A 83 -3.78 -29.30 -6.99
N ASP A 84 -3.92 -28.53 -5.91
CA ASP A 84 -5.22 -28.27 -5.29
C ASP A 84 -6.14 -27.44 -6.20
N ILE A 85 -5.63 -26.39 -6.85
CA ILE A 85 -6.42 -25.52 -7.73
C ILE A 85 -6.81 -26.21 -9.05
N THR A 86 -5.90 -27.00 -9.63
CA THR A 86 -6.21 -27.76 -10.85
C THR A 86 -7.17 -28.92 -10.57
N ASP A 87 -7.09 -29.56 -9.39
CA ASP A 87 -8.06 -30.58 -8.97
C ASP A 87 -9.46 -29.98 -8.78
N LEU A 88 -9.54 -28.80 -8.15
CA LEU A 88 -10.79 -28.05 -8.01
C LEU A 88 -11.40 -27.73 -9.38
N LEU A 89 -10.65 -27.08 -10.26
CA LEU A 89 -11.14 -26.64 -11.58
C LEU A 89 -11.40 -27.81 -12.53
N ARG A 90 -10.79 -28.98 -12.32
CA ARG A 90 -11.17 -30.23 -13.03
C ARG A 90 -12.58 -30.69 -12.65
N VAL A 91 -12.99 -30.48 -11.40
CA VAL A 91 -14.26 -30.95 -10.85
C VAL A 91 -15.39 -29.94 -11.04
N ASP A 92 -15.08 -28.65 -10.86
CA ASP A 92 -15.97 -27.50 -10.97
C ASP A 92 -15.28 -26.39 -11.80
N PRO A 93 -15.22 -26.53 -13.14
CA PRO A 93 -14.49 -25.62 -14.02
C PRO A 93 -15.08 -24.20 -14.06
N ASP A 94 -16.35 -24.05 -13.71
CA ASP A 94 -17.06 -22.76 -13.71
C ASP A 94 -17.02 -22.05 -12.35
N ASN A 95 -16.28 -22.59 -11.39
CA ASN A 95 -16.14 -21.98 -10.07
C ASN A 95 -15.47 -20.60 -10.15
N VAL A 96 -16.28 -19.55 -9.99
CA VAL A 96 -15.83 -18.16 -10.16
C VAL A 96 -14.69 -17.80 -9.21
N ARG A 97 -14.76 -18.23 -7.94
CA ARG A 97 -13.73 -17.91 -6.95
C ARG A 97 -12.42 -18.62 -7.25
N ALA A 98 -12.47 -19.91 -7.58
CA ALA A 98 -11.27 -20.65 -7.95
C ALA A 98 -10.63 -20.08 -9.23
N ARG A 99 -11.43 -19.64 -10.20
CA ARG A 99 -10.91 -18.96 -11.40
C ARG A 99 -10.25 -17.63 -11.09
N ALA A 100 -10.77 -16.86 -10.13
CA ALA A 100 -10.14 -15.64 -9.66
C ALA A 100 -8.77 -15.92 -9.01
N TYR A 101 -8.71 -16.88 -8.08
CA TYR A 101 -7.45 -17.34 -7.49
C TYR A 101 -6.48 -17.86 -8.55
N TRP A 102 -6.95 -18.59 -9.55
CA TRP A 102 -6.08 -19.09 -10.61
C TRP A 102 -5.48 -17.98 -11.46
N ALA A 103 -6.28 -16.95 -11.79
CA ALA A 103 -5.78 -15.77 -12.51
C ALA A 103 -4.69 -15.04 -11.71
N ASP A 104 -4.85 -14.95 -10.39
CA ASP A 104 -3.86 -14.37 -9.49
C ASP A 104 -2.58 -15.22 -9.37
N ILE A 105 -2.73 -16.53 -9.10
CA ILE A 105 -1.62 -17.50 -8.98
C ILE A 105 -0.75 -17.56 -10.25
N ASP A 106 -1.37 -17.51 -11.43
CA ASP A 106 -0.66 -17.56 -12.72
C ASP A 106 -0.14 -16.19 -13.20
N TYR A 107 -0.39 -15.11 -12.45
CA TYR A 107 -0.09 -13.72 -12.84
C TYR A 107 -0.70 -13.33 -14.18
N ARG A 108 -1.99 -13.67 -14.35
CA ARG A 108 -2.79 -13.45 -15.56
C ARG A 108 -4.05 -12.66 -15.21
N PRO A 109 -3.94 -11.36 -14.85
CA PRO A 109 -5.10 -10.54 -14.48
C PRO A 109 -6.14 -10.46 -15.61
N GLU A 110 -5.73 -10.62 -16.87
CA GLU A 110 -6.65 -10.72 -18.02
C GLU A 110 -7.64 -11.90 -17.93
N ASN A 111 -7.37 -12.88 -17.07
CA ASN A 111 -8.20 -14.06 -16.85
C ASN A 111 -9.16 -13.93 -15.65
N LEU A 112 -9.11 -12.82 -14.89
CA LEU A 112 -10.04 -12.59 -13.79
C LEU A 112 -11.49 -12.63 -14.29
N PRO A 113 -12.42 -13.25 -13.55
CA PRO A 113 -13.82 -13.33 -13.96
C PRO A 113 -14.41 -11.93 -14.20
N PRO A 114 -15.09 -11.68 -15.34
CA PRO A 114 -15.60 -10.36 -15.66
C PRO A 114 -16.69 -9.93 -14.68
N ILE A 115 -16.75 -8.64 -14.39
CA ILE A 115 -17.80 -8.07 -13.56
C ILE A 115 -18.82 -7.29 -14.39
N VAL A 116 -20.04 -7.19 -13.87
CA VAL A 116 -21.04 -6.26 -14.39
C VAL A 116 -20.82 -4.91 -13.74
N GLN A 117 -20.50 -3.90 -14.54
CA GLN A 117 -20.31 -2.53 -14.07
C GLN A 117 -21.64 -1.96 -13.53
N PRO A 118 -21.63 -1.24 -12.40
CA PRO A 118 -22.83 -0.62 -11.88
C PRO A 118 -23.31 0.50 -12.82
N VAL A 119 -24.64 0.69 -12.88
CA VAL A 119 -25.29 1.67 -13.76
C VAL A 119 -25.65 2.92 -12.96
N PRO A 120 -25.30 4.14 -13.43
CA PRO A 120 -25.65 5.37 -12.71
C PRO A 120 -27.17 5.62 -12.70
N PRO A 121 -27.73 6.17 -11.62
CA PRO A 121 -29.08 6.70 -11.63
C PRO A 121 -29.27 7.80 -12.70
N ALA A 122 -30.50 7.98 -13.15
CA ALA A 122 -30.83 9.01 -14.13
C ALA A 122 -30.41 10.41 -13.63
N GLY A 123 -29.72 11.17 -14.49
CA GLY A 123 -29.28 12.54 -14.19
C GLY A 123 -27.99 12.63 -13.35
N VAL A 124 -27.40 11.51 -12.90
CA VAL A 124 -26.10 11.52 -12.21
C VAL A 124 -24.98 11.36 -13.24
N PRO A 125 -23.99 12.28 -13.31
CA PRO A 125 -22.84 12.13 -14.18
C PRO A 125 -22.08 10.84 -13.91
N LEU A 126 -21.66 10.16 -14.97
CA LEU A 126 -21.01 8.85 -14.87
C LEU A 126 -19.74 8.88 -14.02
N TRP A 127 -18.93 9.95 -14.13
CA TRP A 127 -17.71 10.12 -13.34
C TRP A 127 -18.03 10.19 -11.84
N ALA A 128 -19.05 10.97 -11.46
CA ALA A 128 -19.44 11.18 -10.07
C ALA A 128 -19.95 9.88 -9.45
N PHE A 129 -20.80 9.16 -10.18
CA PHE A 129 -21.30 7.86 -9.74
C PHE A 129 -20.18 6.84 -9.54
N ARG A 130 -19.26 6.70 -10.51
CA ARG A 130 -18.19 5.72 -10.43
C ARG A 130 -17.12 6.08 -9.38
N GLN A 131 -16.79 7.35 -9.19
CA GLN A 131 -15.91 7.79 -8.11
C GLN A 131 -16.47 7.35 -6.74
N LEU A 132 -17.78 7.52 -6.53
CA LEU A 132 -18.43 7.14 -5.27
C LEU A 132 -18.53 5.62 -5.09
N ALA A 133 -18.79 4.87 -6.16
CA ALA A 133 -18.78 3.40 -6.12
C ALA A 133 -17.38 2.83 -5.82
N ASP A 134 -16.33 3.43 -6.39
CA ASP A 134 -14.93 3.11 -6.09
C ASP A 134 -14.60 3.39 -4.60
N LEU A 135 -14.94 4.58 -4.12
CA LEU A 135 -14.79 4.95 -2.70
C LEU A 135 -15.52 4.00 -1.75
N THR A 136 -16.71 3.54 -2.14
CA THR A 136 -17.52 2.57 -1.37
C THR A 136 -16.82 1.23 -1.22
N LEU A 137 -16.15 0.75 -2.28
CA LEU A 137 -15.39 -0.51 -2.24
C LEU A 137 -14.15 -0.38 -1.34
N ALA A 138 -13.42 0.75 -1.43
CA ALA A 138 -12.30 1.02 -0.53
C ALA A 138 -12.75 1.08 0.95
N ARG A 139 -13.88 1.74 1.24
CA ARG A 139 -14.50 1.72 2.58
C ARG A 139 -14.84 0.31 3.04
N ARG A 140 -15.49 -0.47 2.17
CA ARG A 140 -15.91 -1.84 2.50
C ARG A 140 -14.72 -2.71 2.88
N PHE A 141 -13.63 -2.62 2.12
CA PHE A 141 -12.38 -3.31 2.43
C PHE A 141 -11.84 -2.89 3.80
N ALA A 142 -11.66 -1.58 4.03
CA ALA A 142 -11.07 -1.10 5.27
C ALA A 142 -11.90 -1.50 6.50
N LEU A 143 -13.22 -1.29 6.45
CA LEU A 143 -14.09 -1.63 7.58
C LEU A 143 -14.25 -3.13 7.79
N TRP A 144 -14.12 -3.97 6.76
CA TRP A 144 -14.09 -5.42 6.96
C TRP A 144 -12.92 -5.83 7.85
N TRP A 145 -11.72 -5.28 7.61
CA TRP A 145 -10.57 -5.55 8.47
C TRP A 145 -10.80 -5.02 9.89
N VAL A 146 -11.37 -3.83 10.05
CA VAL A 146 -11.71 -3.29 11.37
C VAL A 146 -12.72 -4.18 12.11
N ASP A 147 -13.76 -4.65 11.42
CA ASP A 147 -14.90 -5.33 12.05
C ASP A 147 -14.66 -6.83 12.26
N GLU A 148 -13.97 -7.49 11.33
CA GLU A 148 -13.81 -8.95 11.32
C GLU A 148 -12.43 -9.42 11.82
N ARG A 149 -11.43 -8.54 11.81
CA ARG A 149 -10.02 -8.91 12.05
C ARG A 149 -9.34 -8.15 13.18
N GLN A 150 -9.69 -6.89 13.41
CA GLN A 150 -9.07 -6.14 14.50
C GLN A 150 -9.56 -6.63 15.86
N VAL A 151 -8.66 -7.21 16.64
CA VAL A 151 -8.99 -7.73 17.99
C VAL A 151 -8.83 -6.65 19.05
N PRO A 152 -9.34 -6.83 20.29
CA PRO A 152 -9.25 -5.81 21.34
C PRO A 152 -7.83 -5.36 21.72
N PHE A 153 -6.81 -6.16 21.40
CA PHE A 153 -5.40 -5.78 21.59
C PHE A 153 -4.92 -4.75 20.57
N GLY A 154 -5.58 -4.66 19.41
CA GLY A 154 -5.34 -3.66 18.35
C GLY A 154 -4.77 -4.23 17.06
N ASP A 155 -4.26 -5.46 17.07
CA ASP A 155 -3.72 -6.17 15.89
C ASP A 155 -4.83 -6.80 15.02
N PHE A 156 -4.48 -7.10 13.77
CA PHE A 156 -5.36 -7.67 12.72
C PHE A 156 -5.02 -9.14 12.39
N GLY A 157 -4.00 -9.69 13.06
CA GLY A 157 -3.60 -11.09 12.96
C GLY A 157 -2.67 -11.43 11.81
N GLY A 158 -2.09 -10.46 11.09
CA GLY A 158 -0.92 -10.69 10.22
C GLY A 158 0.41 -10.61 10.97
N GLY A 159 0.39 -10.06 12.19
CA GLY A 159 1.59 -9.68 12.93
C GLY A 159 1.68 -8.17 12.92
N ILE A 160 1.96 -7.56 14.08
CA ILE A 160 1.79 -6.11 14.24
C ILE A 160 2.65 -5.31 13.25
N SER A 161 3.84 -5.82 12.88
CA SER A 161 4.67 -5.20 11.83
C SER A 161 3.91 -5.12 10.50
N ASP A 162 3.35 -6.22 10.01
CA ASP A 162 2.62 -6.27 8.75
C ASP A 162 1.28 -5.50 8.83
N ASP A 163 0.63 -5.52 10.00
CA ASP A 163 -0.61 -4.78 10.24
C ASP A 163 -0.40 -3.26 10.11
N THR A 164 0.80 -2.77 10.42
CA THR A 164 1.13 -1.35 10.25
C THR A 164 1.22 -0.95 8.78
N ASP A 165 1.45 -1.90 7.87
CA ASP A 165 1.40 -1.65 6.44
C ASP A 165 -0.01 -1.62 5.88
N LEU A 166 -0.88 -2.52 6.35
CA LEU A 166 -2.31 -2.49 6.05
C LEU A 166 -2.90 -1.10 6.35
N THR A 167 -2.63 -0.59 7.55
CA THR A 167 -3.22 0.67 8.04
C THR A 167 -2.69 1.92 7.33
N GLN A 168 -1.62 1.85 6.52
CA GLN A 168 -1.18 2.99 5.70
C GLN A 168 -2.25 3.46 4.71
N GLN A 169 -3.27 2.65 4.44
CA GLN A 169 -4.44 2.98 3.63
C GLN A 169 -5.49 3.83 4.39
N TRP A 170 -5.49 3.84 5.73
CA TRP A 170 -6.53 4.48 6.55
C TRP A 170 -6.47 6.00 6.45
N PRO A 171 -5.29 6.67 6.54
CA PRO A 171 -5.26 8.13 6.56
C PRO A 171 -5.87 8.76 5.31
N GLY A 172 -5.54 8.25 4.12
CA GLY A 172 -6.11 8.74 2.88
C GLY A 172 -7.63 8.65 2.83
N LEU A 173 -8.18 7.52 3.27
CA LEU A 173 -9.62 7.26 3.28
C LEU A 173 -10.36 8.13 4.31
N ALA A 174 -9.84 8.21 5.54
CA ALA A 174 -10.38 9.04 6.60
C ALA A 174 -10.33 10.54 6.25
N LEU A 175 -9.25 11.02 5.62
CA LEU A 175 -9.12 12.43 5.19
C LEU A 175 -10.03 12.77 4.00
N MET A 176 -10.51 11.79 3.23
CA MET A 176 -11.61 11.94 2.27
C MET A 176 -13.00 12.01 2.94
N GLY A 177 -13.06 11.90 4.26
CA GLY A 177 -14.26 11.99 5.09
C GLY A 177 -14.97 10.65 5.31
N VAL A 178 -14.35 9.54 4.93
CA VAL A 178 -14.95 8.20 5.06
C VAL A 178 -14.64 7.64 6.44
N GLU A 179 -15.67 7.49 7.27
CA GLU A 179 -15.59 6.90 8.62
C GLU A 179 -14.38 7.40 9.46
N PRO A 180 -14.09 8.72 9.49
CA PRO A 180 -12.83 9.24 10.02
C PRO A 180 -12.60 8.83 11.48
N ASP A 181 -13.64 8.87 12.31
CA ASP A 181 -13.53 8.53 13.73
C ASP A 181 -13.30 7.01 13.95
N ARG A 182 -13.86 6.14 13.09
CA ARG A 182 -13.66 4.69 13.19
C ARG A 182 -12.27 4.28 12.72
N LEU A 183 -11.83 4.83 11.59
CA LEU A 183 -10.50 4.57 11.06
C LEU A 183 -9.41 5.15 11.96
N ASP A 184 -9.63 6.33 12.55
CA ASP A 184 -8.75 6.90 13.57
C ASP A 184 -8.66 5.98 14.81
N ALA A 185 -9.80 5.58 15.37
CA ALA A 185 -9.82 4.67 16.52
C ALA A 185 -9.10 3.35 16.23
N SER A 186 -9.30 2.79 15.04
CA SER A 186 -8.63 1.58 14.57
C SER A 186 -7.11 1.76 14.47
N LEU A 187 -6.64 2.83 13.83
CA LEU A 187 -5.22 3.15 13.70
C LEU A 187 -4.56 3.41 15.06
N ARG A 188 -5.24 4.13 15.96
CA ARG A 188 -4.77 4.38 17.32
C ARG A 188 -4.62 3.10 18.11
N ALA A 189 -5.57 2.17 17.98
CA ALA A 189 -5.52 0.87 18.65
C ALA A 189 -4.28 0.08 18.20
N LEU A 190 -4.01 0.00 16.90
CA LEU A 190 -2.82 -0.67 16.38
C LEU A 190 -1.52 0.03 16.82
N SER A 191 -1.46 1.36 16.69
CA SER A 191 -0.31 2.16 17.13
C SER A 191 -0.05 2.04 18.64
N ASP A 192 -1.08 1.84 19.47
CA ASP A 192 -0.91 1.55 20.89
C ASP A 192 -0.52 0.07 21.15
N ALA A 193 -1.00 -0.88 20.32
CA ALA A 193 -0.62 -2.29 20.36
C ALA A 193 0.89 -2.50 20.14
N VAL A 194 1.49 -1.76 19.19
CA VAL A 194 2.95 -1.73 18.95
C VAL A 194 3.72 -1.52 20.26
N TYR A 195 3.31 -0.54 21.05
CA TYR A 195 3.98 -0.19 22.30
C TYR A 195 3.62 -1.16 23.44
N ALA A 196 2.37 -1.60 23.52
CA ALA A 196 1.93 -2.60 24.49
C ALA A 196 2.66 -3.94 24.32
N ASN A 197 2.97 -4.32 23.07
CA ASN A 197 3.73 -5.52 22.71
C ASN A 197 5.25 -5.38 22.94
N GLY A 198 5.73 -4.20 23.35
CA GLY A 198 7.15 -3.96 23.60
C GLY A 198 8.01 -3.90 22.33
N MET A 199 7.40 -3.59 21.18
CA MET A 199 8.10 -3.53 19.90
C MET A 199 9.02 -2.32 19.76
N ILE A 200 8.96 -1.34 20.65
CA ILE A 200 9.80 -0.13 20.57
C ILE A 200 10.79 -0.05 21.74
N THR A 201 12.07 0.10 21.42
CA THR A 201 13.15 0.39 22.36
C THR A 201 13.87 1.67 21.92
N SER A 202 13.85 2.71 22.77
CA SER A 202 14.57 3.97 22.53
C SER A 202 14.24 4.67 21.21
N GLY A 203 12.99 4.58 20.74
CA GLY A 203 12.52 5.22 19.50
C GLY A 203 12.74 4.40 18.21
N LEU A 204 13.24 3.17 18.32
CA LEU A 204 13.40 2.22 17.20
C LEU A 204 12.73 0.89 17.53
N GLY A 205 12.51 0.05 16.52
CA GLY A 205 12.11 -1.34 16.70
C GLY A 205 13.01 -2.09 17.70
N THR A 206 12.44 -2.89 18.59
CA THR A 206 13.16 -3.62 19.65
C THR A 206 14.08 -4.69 19.06
N ILE A 207 13.59 -5.38 18.03
CA ILE A 207 14.34 -6.37 17.25
C ILE A 207 15.20 -5.69 16.19
N THR A 208 16.09 -6.46 15.58
CA THR A 208 16.92 -5.98 14.47
C THR A 208 16.41 -6.57 13.17
N THR A 209 16.09 -5.70 12.22
CA THR A 209 15.56 -6.04 10.89
C THR A 209 16.34 -5.29 9.81
N ASP A 210 16.08 -5.58 8.52
CA ASP A 210 16.61 -4.76 7.42
C ASP A 210 15.99 -3.35 7.38
N GLU A 211 16.49 -2.53 6.47
CA GLU A 211 16.12 -1.13 6.36
C GLU A 211 14.64 -0.86 6.07
N LEU A 212 13.94 -1.75 5.37
CA LEU A 212 12.50 -1.59 5.10
C LEU A 212 11.72 -1.94 6.36
N HIS A 213 11.96 -3.13 6.89
CA HIS A 213 11.24 -3.63 8.05
C HIS A 213 11.56 -2.83 9.32
N ALA A 214 12.66 -2.06 9.38
CA ALA A 214 12.91 -1.13 10.47
C ALA A 214 11.85 -0.01 10.54
N TYR A 215 11.25 0.36 9.39
CA TYR A 215 10.12 1.28 9.32
C TYR A 215 8.80 0.60 9.66
N GLU A 216 8.62 -0.64 9.19
CA GLU A 216 7.38 -1.44 9.36
C GLU A 216 7.26 -2.03 10.77
N GLU A 217 8.36 -2.10 11.54
CA GLU A 217 8.36 -2.49 12.96
C GLU A 217 7.82 -1.35 13.86
N GLY A 218 6.62 -0.85 13.54
CA GLY A 218 5.83 0.10 14.33
C GLY A 218 6.03 1.59 14.03
N LEU A 219 7.18 1.98 13.46
CA LEU A 219 7.51 3.41 13.24
C LEU A 219 6.57 4.11 12.25
N ASN A 220 6.15 3.38 11.21
CA ASN A 220 5.17 3.82 10.24
C ASN A 220 3.79 4.12 10.89
N SER A 221 3.34 3.33 11.87
CA SER A 221 2.04 3.56 12.55
C SER A 221 2.02 4.86 13.35
N ASP A 222 3.14 5.26 13.95
CA ASP A 222 3.25 6.54 14.66
C ASP A 222 3.19 7.72 13.68
N ALA A 223 3.78 7.57 12.49
CA ALA A 223 3.69 8.57 11.43
C ALA A 223 2.26 8.68 10.90
N GLN A 224 1.61 7.55 10.61
CA GLN A 224 0.21 7.48 10.19
C GLN A 224 -0.72 8.18 11.20
N ARG A 225 -0.55 7.92 12.50
CA ARG A 225 -1.37 8.49 13.57
C ARG A 225 -1.39 10.01 13.53
N LEU A 226 -0.25 10.65 13.25
CA LEU A 226 -0.18 12.10 13.16
C LEU A 226 -1.02 12.69 12.01
N TYR A 227 -1.29 11.94 10.92
CA TYR A 227 -2.15 12.44 9.83
C TYR A 227 -3.60 12.63 10.28
N LEU A 228 -4.12 11.73 11.13
CA LEU A 228 -5.50 11.79 11.60
C LEU A 228 -5.63 12.64 12.87
N ASP A 229 -4.54 12.77 13.62
CA ASP A 229 -4.49 13.52 14.86
C ASP A 229 -3.39 14.58 14.84
N TRP A 230 -3.52 15.55 13.92
CA TRP A 230 -2.50 16.55 13.70
C TRP A 230 -2.16 17.34 14.98
N GLY A 231 -0.96 17.11 15.50
CA GLY A 231 -0.47 17.73 16.73
C GLY A 231 -0.78 16.97 18.02
N GLU A 232 -1.27 15.74 17.96
CA GLU A 232 -1.46 14.91 19.15
C GLU A 232 -0.15 14.69 19.92
N PRO A 233 -0.10 15.00 21.24
CA PRO A 233 1.13 14.90 22.02
C PRO A 233 1.80 13.52 21.94
N LYS A 234 1.01 12.44 22.01
CA LYS A 234 1.55 11.07 21.98
C LYS A 234 2.25 10.77 20.64
N ALA A 235 1.59 11.01 19.50
CA ALA A 235 2.21 10.84 18.19
C ALA A 235 3.47 11.70 18.04
N VAL A 236 3.41 12.98 18.42
CA VAL A 236 4.55 13.89 18.33
C VAL A 236 5.74 13.42 19.19
N GLU A 237 5.51 13.00 20.42
CA GLU A 237 6.56 12.50 21.32
C GLU A 237 7.25 11.24 20.75
N ARG A 238 6.48 10.33 20.17
CA ARG A 238 7.00 9.11 19.53
C ARG A 238 7.85 9.45 18.31
N LEU A 239 7.37 10.33 17.42
CA LEU A 239 8.15 10.81 16.28
C LEU A 239 9.43 11.54 16.72
N MET A 240 9.40 12.28 17.84
CA MET A 240 10.59 12.91 18.42
C MET A 240 11.60 11.88 18.89
N ALA A 241 11.14 10.81 19.55
CA ALA A 241 11.99 9.70 19.97
C ALA A 241 12.65 9.00 18.77
N THR A 242 11.88 8.68 17.73
CA THR A 242 12.41 8.09 16.49
C THR A 242 13.41 9.01 15.80
N THR A 243 13.06 10.28 15.63
CA THR A 243 13.96 11.27 15.01
C THR A 243 15.28 11.40 15.77
N LYS A 244 15.23 11.38 17.11
CA LYS A 244 16.44 11.36 17.95
C LYS A 244 17.23 10.06 17.77
N ALA A 245 16.57 8.91 17.73
CA ALA A 245 17.26 7.63 17.57
C ALA A 245 17.96 7.50 16.20
N LEU A 246 17.35 8.05 15.15
CA LEU A 246 17.92 8.08 13.80
C LEU A 246 19.23 8.86 13.72
N THR A 247 19.54 9.79 14.64
CA THR A 247 20.87 10.43 14.69
C THR A 247 22.00 9.46 15.06
N GLY A 248 21.68 8.28 15.59
CA GLY A 248 22.63 7.20 15.83
C GLY A 248 22.82 6.25 14.64
N ILE A 249 21.96 6.35 13.62
CA ILE A 249 21.99 5.52 12.40
C ILE A 249 22.51 6.34 11.23
N ILE A 250 22.01 7.56 11.09
CA ILE A 250 22.42 8.51 10.08
C ILE A 250 23.63 9.26 10.59
N LEU A 251 24.80 8.92 10.07
CA LEU A 251 26.09 9.41 10.57
C LEU A 251 26.89 10.08 9.44
N PRO A 252 27.70 11.11 9.75
CA PRO A 252 28.70 11.58 8.82
C PRO A 252 29.75 10.50 8.56
N ASN A 253 30.32 10.46 7.37
CA ASN A 253 31.49 9.64 7.03
C ASN A 253 32.76 10.48 6.87
N ALA A 254 33.88 9.83 6.53
CA ALA A 254 35.17 10.49 6.35
C ALA A 254 35.20 11.50 5.18
N ALA A 255 34.29 11.36 4.20
CA ALA A 255 34.12 12.32 3.10
C ALA A 255 33.26 13.53 3.50
N GLY A 256 32.65 13.52 4.68
CA GLY A 256 31.76 14.58 5.17
C GLY A 256 30.30 14.42 4.76
N HIS A 257 29.95 13.36 4.03
CA HIS A 257 28.56 13.05 3.66
C HIS A 257 27.83 12.38 4.82
N ARG A 258 26.52 12.62 4.97
CA ARG A 258 25.65 11.87 5.89
C ARG A 258 24.97 10.74 5.14
N HIS A 259 25.15 9.51 5.64
CA HIS A 259 24.49 8.31 5.12
C HIS A 259 23.93 7.47 6.25
N PHE A 260 23.01 6.56 5.92
CA PHE A 260 22.64 5.47 6.82
C PHE A 260 23.85 4.56 7.03
N ALA A 261 24.39 4.54 8.25
CA ALA A 261 25.55 3.74 8.64
C ALA A 261 25.24 2.25 8.85
N SER A 262 23.95 1.91 8.84
CA SER A 262 23.45 0.55 8.95
C SER A 262 22.17 0.40 8.13
N ASN A 263 22.03 -0.73 7.44
CA ASN A 263 20.78 -1.20 6.87
C ASN A 263 20.26 -2.46 7.59
N TRP A 264 20.83 -2.80 8.75
CA TRP A 264 20.34 -3.88 9.61
C TRP A 264 20.43 -3.47 11.07
N TYR A 265 19.35 -2.92 11.60
CA TYR A 265 19.37 -2.19 12.87
C TYR A 265 18.07 -2.31 13.68
N GLY A 266 18.20 -1.97 14.96
CA GLY A 266 17.12 -1.91 15.94
C GLY A 266 17.61 -1.18 17.20
N GLY A 267 16.70 -0.92 18.13
CA GLY A 267 16.95 -0.21 19.38
C GLY A 267 17.87 -0.94 20.36
N ARG A 268 17.99 -2.27 20.26
CA ARG A 268 18.89 -3.08 21.10
C ARG A 268 20.23 -3.39 20.44
N ARG A 269 20.23 -3.58 19.12
CA ARG A 269 21.40 -4.03 18.37
C ARG A 269 21.38 -3.44 16.96
N MET A 270 22.58 -3.08 16.49
CA MET A 270 22.81 -2.53 15.17
C MET A 270 24.12 -3.07 14.63
N TYR A 271 24.13 -3.39 13.33
CA TYR A 271 25.30 -3.93 12.65
C TYR A 271 25.90 -2.85 11.74
N ARG A 272 27.22 -2.70 11.77
CA ARG A 272 27.96 -1.68 10.99
C ARG A 272 29.23 -2.32 10.42
N GLU A 273 29.06 -3.44 9.73
CA GLU A 273 30.15 -4.16 9.10
C GLU A 273 29.73 -4.80 7.78
N GLY A 274 30.62 -4.74 6.79
CA GLY A 274 30.52 -5.52 5.56
C GLY A 274 29.27 -5.21 4.75
N ALA A 275 28.34 -6.17 4.68
CA ALA A 275 27.09 -6.03 3.96
C ALA A 275 26.13 -5.02 4.61
N TRP A 276 26.28 -4.76 5.91
CA TRP A 276 25.33 -3.95 6.67
C TRP A 276 25.54 -2.44 6.59
N GLU A 277 26.67 -2.00 6.03
CA GLU A 277 27.03 -0.57 5.96
C GLU A 277 26.58 0.10 4.67
N TRP A 278 25.70 -0.55 3.91
CA TRP A 278 25.22 -0.05 2.62
C TRP A 278 23.85 0.60 2.81
N GLN A 279 23.80 1.93 2.78
CA GLN A 279 22.55 2.66 2.62
C GLN A 279 21.85 2.15 1.35
N LYS A 280 20.54 1.89 1.43
CA LYS A 280 19.71 1.41 0.32
C LYS A 280 18.50 2.32 0.10
N PRO A 281 17.76 2.18 -1.02
CA PRO A 281 16.59 3.01 -1.27
C PRO A 281 15.55 2.93 -0.15
N TYR A 282 15.22 1.73 0.35
CA TYR A 282 14.25 1.57 1.43
C TYR A 282 14.70 2.18 2.76
N SER A 283 15.99 2.46 2.98
CA SER A 283 16.45 3.18 4.18
C SER A 283 15.80 4.56 4.33
N PHE A 284 15.28 5.16 3.24
CA PHE A 284 14.65 6.47 3.29
C PHE A 284 13.22 6.45 3.87
N THR A 285 12.55 5.30 4.01
CA THR A 285 11.18 5.23 4.54
C THR A 285 11.11 5.70 6.00
N VAL A 286 12.10 5.35 6.83
CA VAL A 286 12.18 5.82 8.23
C VAL A 286 12.32 7.33 8.37
N LEU A 287 12.62 8.07 7.30
CA LEU A 287 12.59 9.53 7.32
C LEU A 287 11.16 10.09 7.43
N HIS A 288 10.11 9.26 7.38
CA HIS A 288 8.74 9.69 7.59
C HIS A 288 8.55 10.50 8.88
N GLY A 289 9.06 10.01 10.02
CA GLY A 289 9.01 10.74 11.29
C GLY A 289 9.73 12.09 11.25
N PRO A 290 11.02 12.15 10.86
CA PRO A 290 11.73 13.41 10.65
C PRO A 290 11.04 14.38 9.68
N ILE A 291 10.46 13.88 8.59
CA ILE A 291 9.71 14.69 7.62
C ILE A 291 8.49 15.32 8.29
N LEU A 292 7.65 14.52 8.96
CA LEU A 292 6.46 15.03 9.62
C LEU A 292 6.78 16.00 10.76
N LEU A 293 7.80 15.76 11.57
CA LEU A 293 8.23 16.74 12.58
C LEU A 293 8.73 18.04 11.94
N GLY A 294 9.54 17.92 10.88
CA GLY A 294 10.03 19.07 10.13
C GLY A 294 8.89 19.90 9.55
N LEU A 295 7.80 19.26 9.12
CA LEU A 295 6.59 19.92 8.64
C LEU A 295 5.76 20.52 9.77
N TYR A 296 5.48 19.76 10.83
CA TYR A 296 4.60 20.13 11.93
C TYR A 296 5.11 21.34 12.73
N ASN A 297 6.37 21.32 13.19
CA ASN A 297 6.89 22.34 14.09
C ASN A 297 8.17 23.03 13.60
N GLY A 298 8.62 22.73 12.38
CA GLY A 298 9.83 23.34 11.82
C GLY A 298 11.13 22.89 12.47
N SER A 299 11.15 21.75 13.17
CA SER A 299 12.34 21.24 13.88
C SER A 299 13.60 21.25 13.00
N ALA A 300 14.57 22.08 13.38
CA ALA A 300 15.83 22.21 12.65
C ALA A 300 16.63 20.90 12.64
N ALA A 301 16.58 20.13 13.73
CA ALA A 301 17.24 18.83 13.82
C ALA A 301 16.61 17.82 12.84
N ALA A 302 15.28 17.76 12.79
CA ALA A 302 14.56 16.86 11.90
C ALA A 302 14.80 17.22 10.43
N ARG A 303 14.66 18.52 10.08
CA ARG A 303 14.95 19.01 8.72
C ARG A 303 16.40 18.77 8.31
N SER A 304 17.37 18.97 9.22
CA SER A 304 18.79 18.72 8.96
C SER A 304 19.12 17.24 8.73
N LEU A 305 18.42 16.31 9.37
CA LEU A 305 18.56 14.88 9.06
C LEU A 305 18.13 14.58 7.63
N VAL A 306 16.93 15.05 7.25
CA VAL A 306 16.38 14.84 5.89
C VAL A 306 17.28 15.49 4.84
N THR A 307 17.56 16.79 4.95
CA THR A 307 18.39 17.49 3.96
C THR A 307 19.81 16.93 3.92
N GLY A 308 20.39 16.56 5.07
CA GLY A 308 21.75 16.04 5.15
C GLY A 308 21.91 14.68 4.46
N VAL A 309 20.95 13.76 4.63
CA VAL A 309 20.98 12.47 3.92
C VAL A 309 20.77 12.65 2.42
N VAL A 310 19.85 13.54 2.03
CA VAL A 310 19.60 13.82 0.60
C VAL A 310 20.83 14.48 -0.03
N ASP A 311 21.48 15.43 0.64
CA ASP A 311 22.74 16.03 0.17
C ASP A 311 23.85 14.97 0.04
N GLY A 312 23.99 14.10 1.05
CA GLY A 312 24.93 12.97 1.00
C GLY A 312 24.66 12.06 -0.20
N TRP A 313 23.42 11.65 -0.42
CA TRP A 313 23.03 10.83 -1.58
C TRP A 313 23.28 11.56 -2.92
N MET A 314 22.93 12.85 -3.00
CA MET A 314 23.12 13.63 -4.22
C MET A 314 24.58 13.90 -4.57
N ALA A 315 25.50 13.86 -3.60
CA ALA A 315 26.93 14.00 -3.84
C ALA A 315 27.50 12.88 -4.73
N HIS A 316 26.79 11.75 -4.82
CA HIS A 316 27.13 10.61 -5.68
C HIS A 316 26.43 10.63 -7.04
N GLY A 317 25.73 11.72 -7.36
CA GLY A 317 25.11 11.91 -8.66
C GLY A 317 26.16 11.96 -9.77
N THR A 318 25.89 11.28 -10.89
CA THR A 318 26.70 11.36 -12.10
C THR A 318 25.84 11.94 -13.22
N GLN A 319 26.42 12.87 -13.97
CA GLN A 319 25.75 13.46 -15.13
C GLN A 319 26.21 12.76 -16.40
N GLY A 320 25.27 12.22 -17.18
CA GLY A 320 25.52 11.65 -18.49
C GLY A 320 25.89 12.71 -19.52
N ALA A 321 26.40 12.28 -20.68
CA ALA A 321 26.72 13.16 -21.81
C ALA A 321 25.49 13.90 -22.37
N ASP A 322 24.29 13.35 -22.14
CA ASP A 322 22.98 13.93 -22.46
C ASP A 322 22.51 14.97 -21.42
N GLY A 323 23.29 15.21 -20.36
CA GLY A 323 22.95 16.10 -19.26
C GLY A 323 22.07 15.46 -18.19
N THR A 324 21.65 14.19 -18.35
CA THR A 324 20.79 13.48 -17.40
C THR A 324 21.55 13.10 -16.15
N TRP A 325 21.01 13.41 -14.97
CA TRP A 325 21.55 12.96 -13.70
C TRP A 325 21.10 11.54 -13.35
N ARG A 326 22.03 10.74 -12.85
CA ARG A 326 21.79 9.39 -12.31
C ARG A 326 22.42 9.27 -10.94
N TYR A 327 21.72 8.60 -10.04
CA TYR A 327 22.15 8.43 -8.65
C TYR A 327 22.29 6.94 -8.34
N PRO A 328 23.26 6.52 -7.53
CA PRO A 328 23.39 5.12 -7.12
C PRO A 328 22.24 4.75 -6.17
N ASN A 329 21.86 3.48 -6.16
CA ASN A 329 20.93 2.95 -5.18
C ASN A 329 21.59 2.70 -3.84
N GLU A 330 22.84 2.21 -3.90
CA GLU A 330 23.55 1.79 -2.71
C GLU A 330 24.84 2.60 -2.53
N ILE A 331 25.02 3.08 -1.30
CA ILE A 331 26.22 3.81 -0.89
C ILE A 331 26.73 3.20 0.40
N ASN A 332 28.00 2.78 0.40
CA ASN A 332 28.65 2.34 1.62
C ASN A 332 28.96 3.55 2.50
N TRP A 333 28.39 3.59 3.71
CA TRP A 333 28.61 4.69 4.63
C TRP A 333 30.09 4.91 4.93
N ARG A 334 30.85 3.86 5.27
CA ARG A 334 32.24 3.99 5.72
C ARG A 334 33.17 4.45 4.60
N THR A 335 33.06 3.87 3.42
CA THR A 335 34.02 4.06 2.32
C THR A 335 33.56 5.03 1.23
N ASP A 336 32.30 5.47 1.27
CA ASP A 336 31.67 6.31 0.24
C ASP A 336 31.60 5.60 -1.14
N ALA A 337 31.82 4.27 -1.17
CA ALA A 337 31.75 3.48 -2.40
C ALA A 337 30.28 3.29 -2.84
N THR A 338 30.04 3.28 -4.15
CA THR A 338 28.69 3.14 -4.71
C THR A 338 28.49 1.79 -5.39
N ARG A 339 27.23 1.32 -5.44
CA ARG A 339 26.80 0.15 -6.22
C ARG A 339 25.45 0.41 -6.86
N THR A 340 25.20 -0.30 -7.97
CA THR A 340 23.91 -0.26 -8.67
C THR A 340 22.77 -0.82 -7.81
N GLY A 341 23.05 -1.72 -6.86
CA GLY A 341 22.01 -2.35 -6.03
C GLY A 341 20.99 -3.13 -6.86
N ASP A 342 19.71 -3.01 -6.49
CA ASP A 342 18.55 -3.69 -7.08
C ASP A 342 18.15 -3.24 -8.51
N GLY A 343 18.93 -2.36 -9.16
CA GLY A 343 18.67 -1.93 -10.54
C GLY A 343 17.79 -0.68 -10.70
N GLY A 344 17.41 0.01 -9.62
CA GLY A 344 16.99 1.41 -9.67
C GLY A 344 15.48 1.65 -9.69
N GLY A 345 14.69 0.63 -9.39
CA GLY A 345 13.23 0.69 -9.42
C GLY A 345 12.64 1.53 -8.28
N VAL A 346 13.16 1.38 -7.07
CA VAL A 346 12.56 1.96 -5.85
C VAL A 346 12.67 3.49 -5.85
N THR A 347 11.58 4.17 -5.46
CA THR A 347 11.42 5.63 -5.52
C THR A 347 11.39 6.31 -4.14
N THR A 348 11.52 5.56 -3.05
CA THR A 348 11.47 6.09 -1.67
C THR A 348 12.45 7.25 -1.41
N PRO A 349 13.66 7.36 -2.02
CA PRO A 349 14.51 8.54 -1.84
C PRO A 349 13.90 9.82 -2.45
N LEU A 350 13.05 9.71 -3.47
CA LEU A 350 12.43 10.86 -4.14
C LEU A 350 11.46 11.62 -3.23
N GLN A 351 10.78 10.92 -2.31
CA GLN A 351 9.94 11.55 -1.29
C GLN A 351 10.77 12.41 -0.33
N SER A 352 11.95 11.92 0.06
CA SER A 352 12.88 12.67 0.90
C SER A 352 13.50 13.86 0.16
N ALA A 353 13.82 13.70 -1.12
CA ALA A 353 14.29 14.79 -1.97
C ALA A 353 13.22 15.88 -2.15
N TRP A 354 11.96 15.48 -2.38
CA TRP A 354 10.82 16.39 -2.41
C TRP A 354 10.64 17.14 -1.09
N SER A 355 10.74 16.44 0.04
CA SER A 355 10.68 17.02 1.39
C SER A 355 11.80 18.04 1.62
N ALA A 356 13.03 17.72 1.20
CA ALA A 356 14.17 18.62 1.29
C ALA A 356 13.98 19.90 0.45
N TRP A 357 13.42 19.77 -0.76
CA TRP A 357 13.02 20.92 -1.57
C TRP A 357 11.96 21.76 -0.86
N ARG A 358 10.93 21.15 -0.28
CA ARG A 358 9.87 21.87 0.45
C ARG A 358 10.37 22.58 1.71
N PHE A 359 11.35 22.01 2.41
CA PHE A 359 11.94 22.65 3.59
C PHE A 359 12.84 23.85 3.27
N THR A 360 13.45 23.88 2.08
CA THR A 360 14.53 24.82 1.76
C THR A 360 14.21 25.79 0.62
N GLY A 361 13.32 25.41 -0.28
CA GLY A 361 13.09 26.09 -1.56
C GLY A 361 14.21 25.90 -2.59
N ASP A 362 15.27 25.14 -2.28
CA ASP A 362 16.42 24.99 -3.17
C ASP A 362 16.15 23.95 -4.26
N ALA A 363 16.10 24.41 -5.52
CA ALA A 363 15.83 23.59 -6.69
C ALA A 363 16.84 22.45 -6.89
N LYS A 364 18.03 22.47 -6.28
CA LYS A 364 19.00 21.36 -6.38
C LYS A 364 18.38 20.02 -5.94
N TYR A 365 17.46 20.04 -4.98
CA TYR A 365 16.80 18.85 -4.45
C TYR A 365 15.79 18.23 -5.42
N LEU A 366 15.44 18.91 -6.52
CA LEU A 366 14.60 18.35 -7.59
C LEU A 366 15.40 17.50 -8.60
N ARG A 367 16.73 17.63 -8.64
CA ARG A 367 17.59 16.89 -9.60
C ARG A 367 17.40 15.37 -9.60
N PRO A 368 17.22 14.69 -8.45
CA PRO A 368 16.89 13.26 -8.45
C PRO A 368 15.59 12.92 -9.18
N LEU A 369 14.56 13.74 -9.01
CA LEU A 369 13.29 13.57 -9.70
C LEU A 369 13.42 13.87 -11.19
N GLU A 370 14.13 14.94 -11.56
CA GLU A 370 14.42 15.28 -12.96
C GLU A 370 15.17 14.15 -13.68
N GLY A 371 16.20 13.59 -13.04
CA GLY A 371 16.94 12.43 -13.54
C GLY A 371 16.07 11.18 -13.70
N ARG A 372 15.16 10.93 -12.73
CA ARG A 372 14.18 9.84 -12.84
C ARG A 372 13.20 10.07 -14.00
N ILE A 373 12.69 11.28 -14.18
CA ILE A 373 11.79 11.63 -15.29
C ILE A 373 12.50 11.47 -16.64
N ALA A 374 13.77 11.85 -16.73
CA ALA A 374 14.57 11.69 -17.94
C ALA A 374 14.80 10.20 -18.29
N THR A 375 14.99 9.35 -17.28
CA THR A 375 15.31 7.92 -17.48
C THR A 375 14.07 7.03 -17.61
N ALA A 376 13.07 7.20 -16.75
CA ALA A 376 11.87 6.36 -16.65
C ALA A 376 10.62 7.00 -17.27
N GLY A 377 10.72 8.24 -17.76
CA GLY A 377 9.61 9.00 -18.31
C GLY A 377 8.82 9.79 -17.25
N PRO A 378 7.94 10.70 -17.68
CA PRO A 378 7.26 11.64 -16.79
C PRO A 378 6.19 10.99 -15.90
N ALA A 379 5.79 9.74 -16.19
CA ALA A 379 4.88 8.97 -15.34
C ALA A 379 5.44 8.73 -13.93
N ALA A 380 6.76 8.86 -13.72
CA ALA A 380 7.40 8.83 -12.41
C ALA A 380 6.83 9.89 -11.43
N LEU A 381 6.17 10.95 -11.93
CA LEU A 381 5.46 11.91 -11.07
C LEU A 381 4.27 11.29 -10.31
N ALA A 382 3.79 10.11 -10.69
CA ALA A 382 2.77 9.38 -9.93
C ALA A 382 3.23 9.08 -8.49
N GLU A 383 4.54 8.99 -8.28
CA GLU A 383 5.19 8.72 -6.98
C GLU A 383 5.40 9.98 -6.13
N ILE A 384 4.93 11.14 -6.57
CA ILE A 384 4.97 12.39 -5.80
C ILE A 384 3.58 12.73 -5.30
N ASN A 385 3.46 12.92 -3.98
CA ASN A 385 2.16 13.03 -3.31
C ASN A 385 1.44 14.32 -3.67
N GLU A 386 2.17 15.43 -3.72
CA GLU A 386 1.61 16.72 -4.11
C GLU A 386 1.23 16.77 -5.59
N ASN A 387 0.42 17.77 -5.95
CA ASN A 387 0.16 18.10 -7.34
C ASN A 387 1.43 18.63 -8.03
N ALA A 388 2.25 17.71 -8.52
CA ALA A 388 3.50 18.02 -9.20
C ALA A 388 3.30 18.83 -10.49
N PHE A 389 2.14 18.72 -11.14
CA PHE A 389 1.82 19.52 -12.33
C PHE A 389 1.78 21.02 -12.03
N ALA A 390 1.33 21.38 -10.82
CA ALA A 390 1.28 22.76 -10.36
C ALA A 390 2.56 23.19 -9.62
N SER A 391 3.26 22.24 -9.02
CA SER A 391 4.41 22.53 -8.15
C SER A 391 5.73 22.68 -8.92
N LEU A 392 5.88 21.99 -10.05
CA LEU A 392 7.10 22.04 -10.87
C LEU A 392 6.99 23.13 -11.96
N PRO A 393 8.09 23.84 -12.27
CA PRO A 393 8.11 24.84 -13.34
C PRO A 393 7.64 24.28 -14.70
N ASP A 394 8.12 23.10 -15.08
CA ASP A 394 7.77 22.43 -16.34
C ASP A 394 6.53 21.51 -16.22
N GLY A 395 5.78 21.62 -15.12
CA GLY A 395 4.68 20.72 -14.78
C GLY A 395 3.58 20.64 -15.84
N THR A 396 3.31 21.73 -16.58
CA THR A 396 2.34 21.72 -17.69
C THR A 396 2.81 20.86 -18.86
N ALA A 397 4.08 20.95 -19.24
CA ALA A 397 4.66 20.13 -20.32
C ALA A 397 4.75 18.66 -19.91
N LEU A 398 5.14 18.39 -18.66
CA LEU A 398 5.15 17.04 -18.10
C LEU A 398 3.75 16.42 -18.10
N ARG A 399 2.73 17.17 -17.65
CA ARG A 399 1.32 16.73 -17.69
C ARG A 399 0.88 16.38 -19.11
N ALA A 400 1.23 17.17 -20.12
CA ALA A 400 0.87 16.89 -21.51
C ALA A 400 1.50 15.56 -22.01
N ARG A 401 2.76 15.30 -21.67
CA ARG A 401 3.44 14.03 -22.01
C ARG A 401 2.87 12.83 -21.26
N ILE A 402 2.43 13.01 -20.02
CA ILE A 402 1.77 11.96 -19.23
C ILE A 402 0.38 11.67 -19.82
N ALA A 403 -0.36 12.72 -20.19
CA ALA A 403 -1.69 12.61 -20.78
C ALA A 403 -1.72 11.86 -22.12
N SER A 404 -0.59 11.77 -22.85
CA SER A 404 -0.47 10.95 -24.07
C SER A 404 -0.15 9.48 -23.81
N GLY A 405 0.15 9.10 -22.57
CA GLY A 405 0.45 7.72 -22.19
C GLY A 405 -0.79 6.91 -21.79
N ASP A 406 -0.54 5.70 -21.30
CA ASP A 406 -1.54 4.76 -20.82
C ASP A 406 -1.56 4.68 -19.28
N GLY A 407 -2.56 4.00 -18.73
CA GLY A 407 -2.73 3.78 -17.28
C GLY A 407 -3.47 4.90 -16.53
N ASP A 408 -3.63 4.71 -15.23
CA ASP A 408 -4.48 5.53 -14.37
C ASP A 408 -3.99 6.97 -14.24
N PHE A 409 -2.69 7.15 -13.97
CA PHE A 409 -2.14 8.49 -13.83
C PHE A 409 -2.17 9.29 -15.15
N ALA A 410 -2.10 8.61 -16.29
CA ALA A 410 -2.30 9.23 -17.61
C ALA A 410 -3.75 9.69 -17.83
N ARG A 411 -4.74 8.87 -17.43
CA ARG A 411 -6.17 9.25 -17.43
C ARG A 411 -6.44 10.44 -16.52
N TYR A 412 -5.88 10.42 -15.31
CA TYR A 412 -5.93 11.56 -14.39
C TYR A 412 -5.29 12.82 -14.99
N ALA A 413 -4.11 12.70 -15.62
CA ALA A 413 -3.45 13.82 -16.28
C ALA A 413 -4.24 14.39 -17.47
N ARG A 414 -4.93 13.54 -18.24
CA ARG A 414 -5.87 13.96 -19.30
C ARG A 414 -6.98 14.83 -18.74
N TRP A 415 -7.67 14.35 -17.69
CA TRP A 415 -8.70 15.13 -17.00
C TRP A 415 -8.12 16.45 -16.45
N ALA A 416 -7.00 16.38 -15.75
CA ALA A 416 -6.38 17.57 -15.16
C ALA A 416 -5.99 18.62 -16.22
N ALA A 417 -5.72 18.20 -17.46
CA ALA A 417 -5.38 19.09 -18.57
C ALA A 417 -6.61 19.68 -19.29
N SER A 418 -7.67 18.91 -19.49
CA SER A 418 -8.83 19.31 -20.30
C SER A 418 -10.06 19.73 -19.51
N GLY A 419 -10.20 19.25 -18.27
CA GLY A 419 -11.45 19.29 -17.51
C GLY A 419 -12.48 18.23 -17.93
N ASP A 420 -12.22 17.46 -18.99
CA ASP A 420 -13.10 16.37 -19.44
C ASP A 420 -13.06 15.22 -18.43
N THR A 421 -14.22 14.86 -17.88
CA THR A 421 -14.37 13.85 -16.84
C THR A 421 -14.50 12.42 -17.40
N ALA A 422 -14.64 12.24 -18.71
CA ALA A 422 -14.75 10.91 -19.32
C ALA A 422 -13.55 9.98 -19.01
N PRO A 423 -12.29 10.45 -19.01
CA PRO A 423 -11.15 9.64 -18.55
C PRO A 423 -11.26 9.17 -17.10
N LEU A 424 -11.84 9.98 -16.19
CA LEU A 424 -12.05 9.59 -14.79
C LEU A 424 -13.13 8.51 -14.68
N ALA A 425 -14.21 8.65 -15.45
CA ALA A 425 -15.27 7.63 -15.48
C ALA A 425 -14.74 6.27 -15.97
N ALA A 426 -13.81 6.23 -16.91
CA ALA A 426 -13.14 5.00 -17.34
C ALA A 426 -12.18 4.47 -16.27
N LEU A 427 -11.37 5.36 -15.68
CA LEU A 427 -10.45 5.02 -14.59
C LEU A 427 -11.17 4.34 -13.42
N HIS A 428 -12.26 4.92 -12.92
CA HIS A 428 -13.00 4.32 -11.81
C HIS A 428 -13.75 3.04 -12.21
N ALA A 429 -14.06 2.84 -13.50
CA ALA A 429 -14.63 1.56 -13.93
C ALA A 429 -13.61 0.42 -13.78
N ASP A 430 -12.36 0.68 -14.19
CA ASP A 430 -11.26 -0.27 -14.03
C ASP A 430 -10.99 -0.51 -12.53
N ALA A 431 -10.96 0.55 -11.71
CA ALA A 431 -10.81 0.44 -10.26
C ALA A 431 -11.95 -0.36 -9.59
N ILE A 432 -13.20 -0.15 -9.99
CA ILE A 432 -14.35 -0.94 -9.51
C ILE A 432 -14.20 -2.41 -9.89
N ALA A 433 -13.74 -2.70 -11.11
CA ALA A 433 -13.51 -4.07 -11.56
C ALA A 433 -12.44 -4.76 -10.72
N ASP A 434 -11.27 -4.14 -10.62
CA ASP A 434 -10.15 -4.64 -9.85
C ASP A 434 -10.52 -4.89 -8.38
N LYS A 435 -11.07 -3.87 -7.70
CA LYS A 435 -11.49 -3.99 -6.30
C LYS A 435 -12.56 -5.07 -6.10
N THR A 436 -13.52 -5.18 -7.01
CA THR A 436 -14.60 -6.20 -6.91
C THR A 436 -14.05 -7.61 -7.10
N GLN A 437 -13.12 -7.80 -8.05
CA GLN A 437 -12.54 -9.10 -8.36
C GLN A 437 -11.62 -9.60 -7.23
N HIS A 438 -10.90 -8.70 -6.57
CA HIS A 438 -9.95 -9.06 -5.50
C HIS A 438 -10.55 -9.03 -4.08
N LEU A 439 -11.72 -8.42 -3.87
CA LEU A 439 -12.26 -8.22 -2.52
C LEU A 439 -12.32 -9.51 -1.69
N ASP A 440 -12.79 -10.63 -2.27
CA ASP A 440 -12.84 -11.94 -1.57
C ASP A 440 -11.45 -12.41 -1.16
N MET A 441 -10.44 -12.26 -2.04
CA MET A 441 -9.05 -12.65 -1.75
C MET A 441 -8.43 -11.77 -0.66
N TYR A 442 -8.70 -10.47 -0.69
CA TYR A 442 -8.13 -9.50 0.26
C TYR A 442 -8.89 -9.43 1.60
N THR A 443 -9.94 -10.23 1.77
CA THR A 443 -10.73 -10.31 3.01
C THR A 443 -10.83 -11.77 3.47
N ASP A 444 -11.86 -12.49 3.04
CA ASP A 444 -12.13 -13.89 3.36
C ASP A 444 -11.05 -14.87 2.83
N GLY A 445 -10.10 -14.38 2.04
CA GLY A 445 -8.91 -15.08 1.58
C GLY A 445 -7.81 -15.26 2.63
N HIS A 446 -7.85 -14.49 3.72
CA HIS A 446 -6.93 -14.56 4.87
C HIS A 446 -5.44 -14.42 4.48
N TRP A 447 -5.15 -13.55 3.53
CA TRP A 447 -3.77 -13.21 3.20
C TRP A 447 -3.10 -12.41 4.34
N TRP A 448 -1.76 -12.37 4.35
CA TRP A 448 -1.00 -11.51 5.25
C TRP A 448 -1.39 -10.05 5.06
N THR A 449 -1.39 -9.28 6.15
CA THR A 449 -1.93 -7.91 6.16
C THR A 449 -1.11 -6.94 5.33
N ASP A 450 0.17 -7.22 5.09
CA ASP A 450 1.07 -6.49 4.18
C ASP A 450 0.87 -6.85 2.68
N ARG A 451 0.01 -7.84 2.37
CA ARG A 451 -0.30 -8.31 1.00
C ARG A 451 -1.70 -7.96 0.52
N VAL A 452 -2.43 -7.13 1.26
CA VAL A 452 -3.77 -6.69 0.90
C VAL A 452 -3.83 -5.17 0.76
N ASP A 453 -4.22 -4.69 -0.41
CA ASP A 453 -4.31 -3.25 -0.70
C ASP A 453 -5.50 -2.97 -1.61
N MET A 454 -6.23 -1.89 -1.32
CA MET A 454 -7.26 -1.34 -2.19
C MET A 454 -6.85 0.08 -2.57
N PRO A 455 -6.12 0.28 -3.69
CA PRO A 455 -5.52 1.56 -4.03
C PRO A 455 -6.53 2.71 -4.03
N THR A 456 -6.18 3.81 -3.36
CA THR A 456 -6.99 5.04 -3.28
C THR A 456 -6.23 6.28 -3.74
N ASP A 457 -5.04 6.15 -4.31
CA ASP A 457 -4.17 7.29 -4.65
C ASP A 457 -4.83 8.23 -5.67
N ILE A 458 -5.53 7.72 -6.68
CA ILE A 458 -6.30 8.58 -7.60
C ILE A 458 -7.50 9.22 -6.92
N LEU A 459 -8.26 8.47 -6.11
CA LEU A 459 -9.36 9.02 -5.30
C LEU A 459 -8.87 10.17 -4.41
N GLN A 460 -7.70 10.00 -3.77
CA GLN A 460 -7.07 11.03 -2.96
C GLN A 460 -6.70 12.24 -3.82
N ARG A 461 -6.05 12.06 -4.98
CA ARG A 461 -5.70 13.18 -5.88
C ARG A 461 -6.92 13.99 -6.30
N GLU A 462 -7.99 13.31 -6.67
CA GLU A 462 -9.25 13.94 -7.07
C GLU A 462 -9.93 14.66 -5.92
N ARG A 463 -10.09 14.00 -4.77
CA ARG A 463 -10.90 14.50 -3.66
C ARG A 463 -10.14 15.39 -2.68
N LEU A 464 -8.82 15.29 -2.65
CA LEU A 464 -7.95 16.03 -1.70
C LEU A 464 -6.97 16.98 -2.40
N GLY A 465 -6.82 16.91 -3.73
CA GLY A 465 -5.86 17.73 -4.49
C GLY A 465 -4.43 17.17 -4.49
N GLY A 466 -4.24 15.98 -3.92
CA GLY A 466 -2.96 15.27 -3.79
C GLY A 466 -3.15 13.99 -2.98
N ILE A 467 -2.09 13.22 -2.80
CA ILE A 467 -2.09 12.03 -1.95
C ILE A 467 -1.79 12.46 -0.52
N ALA A 468 -2.64 12.10 0.42
CA ALA A 468 -2.35 12.26 1.84
C ALA A 468 -1.34 11.22 2.29
N LEU A 469 -1.66 9.93 2.10
CA LEU A 469 -0.75 8.84 2.38
C LEU A 469 -1.03 7.65 1.45
N LYS A 470 0.06 6.99 1.04
CA LYS A 470 0.11 5.69 0.37
C LYS A 470 1.29 4.93 0.97
N ARG A 471 1.24 3.60 0.98
CA ARG A 471 2.31 2.74 1.51
C ARG A 471 3.69 3.23 1.02
N ASN A 472 4.61 3.41 1.97
CA ASN A 472 6.02 3.82 1.76
C ASN A 472 6.24 5.22 1.16
N GLN A 473 5.20 6.04 1.03
CA GLN A 473 5.32 7.46 0.73
C GLN A 473 5.24 8.28 2.03
N THR A 474 6.02 9.36 2.14
CA THR A 474 6.31 9.97 3.45
C THR A 474 6.00 11.47 3.54
N TRP A 475 5.62 12.12 2.44
CA TRP A 475 5.23 13.52 2.41
C TRP A 475 3.71 13.71 2.33
N PRO A 476 3.06 14.44 3.26
CA PRO A 476 1.65 14.80 3.13
C PRO A 476 1.42 15.75 1.95
N GLY A 477 0.85 15.25 0.86
CA GLY A 477 0.75 15.99 -0.40
C GLY A 477 -0.62 16.58 -0.73
N HIS A 478 -1.65 16.25 0.05
CA HIS A 478 -2.99 16.76 -0.15
C HIS A 478 -3.13 18.24 0.18
N THR A 479 -4.07 18.89 -0.50
CA THR A 479 -4.40 20.31 -0.30
C THR A 479 -5.50 20.51 0.71
N VAL A 480 -6.50 19.63 0.73
CA VAL A 480 -7.61 19.69 1.68
C VAL A 480 -7.92 18.32 2.26
N SER A 481 -8.60 18.30 3.40
CA SER A 481 -9.33 17.13 3.91
C SER A 481 -10.77 17.49 4.23
N TRP A 482 -11.61 16.46 4.37
CA TRP A 482 -13.06 16.61 4.55
C TRP A 482 -13.54 15.91 5.82
N ARG A 483 -14.44 16.57 6.56
CA ARG A 483 -15.24 15.95 7.62
C ARG A 483 -16.71 16.24 7.34
N PHE A 484 -17.46 15.22 6.96
CA PHE A 484 -18.90 15.36 6.76
C PHE A 484 -19.64 15.28 8.10
N ALA A 485 -20.76 16.01 8.21
CA ALA A 485 -21.56 16.05 9.43
C ALA A 485 -22.33 14.75 9.67
N GLU A 486 -22.78 14.10 8.59
CA GLU A 486 -23.62 12.90 8.64
C GLU A 486 -22.83 11.64 8.30
N PRO A 487 -23.05 10.51 9.00
CA PRO A 487 -22.48 9.22 8.63
C PRO A 487 -22.79 8.83 7.17
N GLY A 488 -21.80 8.25 6.48
CA GLY A 488 -21.90 7.85 5.07
C GLY A 488 -22.08 9.01 4.07
N ALA A 489 -21.96 10.27 4.47
CA ALA A 489 -22.10 11.40 3.55
C ALA A 489 -20.94 11.57 2.57
N ALA A 490 -19.75 11.08 2.91
CA ALA A 490 -18.60 11.07 1.99
C ALA A 490 -18.88 10.27 0.71
N GLU A 491 -19.74 9.24 0.79
CA GLU A 491 -20.19 8.40 -0.33
C GLU A 491 -21.38 9.00 -1.10
N LYS A 492 -21.86 10.19 -0.71
CA LYS A 492 -22.99 10.92 -1.33
C LYS A 492 -22.56 12.15 -2.11
N VAL A 493 -21.29 12.56 -1.98
CA VAL A 493 -20.75 13.76 -2.63
C VAL A 493 -19.48 13.41 -3.39
N ALA A 494 -19.56 13.41 -4.72
CA ALA A 494 -18.38 13.28 -5.56
C ALA A 494 -17.62 14.60 -5.57
N LEU A 495 -16.29 14.55 -5.52
CA LEU A 495 -15.43 15.72 -5.35
C LEU A 495 -14.28 15.69 -6.35
N LEU A 496 -13.97 16.85 -6.94
CA LEU A 496 -12.78 17.04 -7.76
C LEU A 496 -12.06 18.34 -7.38
N LEU A 497 -10.73 18.28 -7.30
CA LEU A 497 -9.85 19.42 -7.06
C LEU A 497 -8.88 19.67 -8.23
N PRO A 498 -9.38 20.15 -9.38
CA PRO A 498 -8.53 20.43 -10.52
C PRO A 498 -7.55 21.56 -10.21
N ASP A 499 -6.30 21.38 -10.64
CA ASP A 499 -5.22 22.38 -10.53
C ASP A 499 -5.07 22.95 -9.11
N ALA A 500 -5.14 22.08 -8.08
CA ALA A 500 -4.94 22.48 -6.70
C ALA A 500 -3.51 23.02 -6.49
N ARG A 501 -3.41 24.21 -5.88
CA ARG A 501 -2.15 24.90 -5.57
C ARG A 501 -2.19 25.48 -4.15
N PRO A 502 -1.03 25.76 -3.54
CA PRO A 502 -0.96 26.40 -2.24
C PRO A 502 -1.66 27.77 -2.16
N ASP A 503 -1.72 28.53 -3.26
CA ASP A 503 -2.26 29.89 -3.32
C ASP A 503 -3.69 29.97 -3.89
N ARG A 504 -4.17 28.90 -4.54
CA ARG A 504 -5.52 28.81 -5.14
C ARG A 504 -5.89 27.37 -5.47
N PHE A 505 -7.16 27.04 -5.34
CA PHE A 505 -7.70 25.77 -5.83
C PHE A 505 -9.19 25.93 -6.11
N ARG A 506 -9.75 25.03 -6.93
CA ARG A 506 -11.17 24.94 -7.22
C ARG A 506 -11.69 23.62 -6.65
N VAL A 507 -12.86 23.66 -6.02
CA VAL A 507 -13.60 22.46 -5.62
C VAL A 507 -14.80 22.32 -6.53
N ILE A 508 -14.94 21.17 -7.18
CA ILE A 508 -16.15 20.75 -7.87
C ILE A 508 -16.81 19.69 -7.01
N ALA A 509 -18.10 19.86 -6.70
CA ALA A 509 -18.85 18.94 -5.86
C ALA A 509 -20.16 18.56 -6.54
N TRP A 510 -20.44 17.26 -6.63
CA TRP A 510 -21.72 16.74 -7.08
C TRP A 510 -22.40 15.97 -5.93
N ASN A 511 -23.45 16.56 -5.37
CA ASN A 511 -24.28 15.90 -4.35
C ASN A 511 -25.32 15.00 -5.05
N THR A 512 -25.26 13.69 -4.81
CA THR A 512 -26.20 12.72 -5.40
C THR A 512 -27.54 12.65 -4.67
N THR A 513 -27.73 13.45 -3.61
CA THR A 513 -28.94 13.45 -2.79
C THR A 513 -29.75 14.73 -2.95
N ALA A 514 -31.04 14.64 -2.56
CA ALA A 514 -31.93 15.80 -2.51
C ALA A 514 -31.69 16.71 -1.29
N THR A 515 -30.87 16.29 -0.33
CA THR A 515 -30.62 17.01 0.91
C THR A 515 -29.21 17.58 0.93
N VAL A 516 -29.04 18.76 1.54
CA VAL A 516 -27.72 19.37 1.73
C VAL A 516 -26.84 18.43 2.56
N GLN A 517 -25.62 18.18 2.10
CA GLN A 517 -24.60 17.46 2.86
C GLN A 517 -23.63 18.49 3.44
N HIS A 518 -23.66 18.66 4.77
CA HIS A 518 -22.75 19.58 5.45
C HIS A 518 -21.36 18.95 5.62
N ALA A 519 -20.31 19.71 5.33
CA ALA A 519 -18.93 19.28 5.51
C ALA A 519 -18.03 20.43 5.95
N THR A 520 -17.04 20.10 6.79
CA THR A 520 -15.90 20.95 7.12
C THR A 520 -14.73 20.59 6.20
N MET A 521 -14.16 21.59 5.55
CA MET A 521 -12.95 21.46 4.73
C MET A 521 -11.77 22.05 5.49
N THR A 522 -10.71 21.26 5.71
CA THR A 522 -9.47 21.70 6.35
C THR A 522 -8.38 21.83 5.30
N GLY A 523 -7.69 22.98 5.24
CA GLY A 523 -6.54 23.18 4.35
C GLY A 523 -5.24 22.63 4.94
N TRP A 524 -4.38 22.06 4.10
CA TRP A 524 -3.12 21.41 4.49
C TRP A 524 -1.89 22.12 3.91
N ASN A 525 -1.58 21.90 2.63
CA ASN A 525 -0.46 22.58 1.96
C ASN A 525 -0.83 23.96 1.37
N VAL A 526 -1.83 24.62 1.96
CA VAL A 526 -2.32 25.94 1.53
C VAL A 526 -1.54 27.06 2.24
N THR A 527 -1.40 28.20 1.55
CA THR A 527 -0.76 29.39 2.10
C THR A 527 -1.64 29.98 3.20
N ALA A 528 -1.09 30.13 4.40
CA ALA A 528 -1.78 30.77 5.52
C ALA A 528 -2.15 32.22 5.17
N GLY A 529 -3.40 32.62 5.46
CA GLY A 529 -3.85 33.96 5.16
C GLY A 529 -5.36 34.08 5.09
N ARG A 530 -5.83 35.21 4.53
CA ARG A 530 -7.25 35.45 4.24
C ARG A 530 -7.55 35.03 2.81
N TRP A 531 -8.55 34.18 2.66
CA TRP A 531 -8.98 33.63 1.37
C TRP A 531 -10.30 34.26 0.94
N THR A 532 -10.46 34.46 -0.38
CA THR A 532 -11.75 34.84 -0.97
C THR A 532 -12.34 33.63 -1.66
N MET A 533 -13.58 33.29 -1.34
CA MET A 533 -14.31 32.21 -1.98
C MET A 533 -15.32 32.77 -2.98
N ARG A 534 -15.42 32.15 -4.15
CA ARG A 534 -16.50 32.37 -5.12
C ARG A 534 -17.20 31.04 -5.34
N ALA A 535 -18.52 31.03 -5.23
CA ALA A 535 -19.35 29.87 -5.50
C ALA A 535 -20.16 30.11 -6.78
N ALA A 536 -20.27 29.07 -7.60
CA ALA A 536 -21.15 29.04 -8.76
C ALA A 536 -21.72 27.63 -8.88
N THR A 537 -22.94 27.52 -9.39
CA THR A 537 -23.47 26.25 -9.90
C THR A 537 -23.21 26.21 -11.40
N SER A 538 -22.91 25.02 -11.89
CA SER A 538 -22.72 24.78 -13.30
C SER A 538 -23.44 23.48 -13.67
N PRO A 539 -23.95 23.35 -14.91
CA PRO A 539 -24.61 22.12 -15.35
C PRO A 539 -23.63 20.97 -15.67
N ASP A 540 -22.31 21.21 -15.61
CA ASP A 540 -21.26 20.21 -15.84
C ASP A 540 -20.75 19.51 -14.57
#